data_AF-A0A2N2YMF7-F1
#
_entry.id   AF-A0A2N2YMF7-F1
#
_cell.length_a   1.000
_cell.length_b   1.000
_cell.length_c   1.000
_cell.angle_alpha   90.00
_cell.angle_beta   90.00
_cell.angle_gamma   90.00
#
_symmetry.space_group_name_H-M   'P 1'
#
loop_
_entity.id
_entity.type
_entity.pdbx_description
1 polymer ?
#
loop_
_entity_poly.entity_id
_entity_poly.type
_entity_poly.pdbx_seq_one_letter_code
_entity_poly.pdbx_strand_id
1 'polypeptide(L)'
;MGPQHPSTHGVLRMMLKLKGETVMEVKPQLGYIHRGIEKMCEKITYQQSIHLTDRLDYLSAHILNEAVCLTVEDALGVEVPERVKYIRTIMGELNRIASHQLWWCAFGMDLGALTSFFYGLRDREKILDIFEKSCGARLLLSYNVPGGLMYDIQSDFQKDVKDFIQYFKKKLPEYDDLLTGNPIMQQRTKGVGLLTKAQAIDYGVTGPSGRGSGFSCDVRKHQPYSAYSKVNFKEILYTEGDSFARYRVRMDEMWESMSIIEQLIDNIPEGDFALKMKPVIKLPVGEYYTRVEAVRGEFGVYIVSDGNKNPLRMKFRSPNFSNLAVIDTMASGQKIADLIAIGGSMDYVIPDMDR
;
A
#
# COMPACT_ATOMS: atom_id res chain seq x y z
N MET A 1 -21.30 13.34 6.52
CA MET A 1 -19.88 13.65 6.78
C MET A 1 -19.19 13.87 5.44
N GLY A 2 -18.32 14.89 5.31
CA GLY A 2 -17.70 15.27 4.03
C GLY A 2 -18.58 16.16 3.13
N PRO A 3 -18.14 16.49 1.89
CA PRO A 3 -16.94 15.96 1.21
C PRO A 3 -15.61 16.51 1.75
N GLN A 4 -15.63 17.65 2.45
CA GLN A 4 -14.45 18.22 3.11
C GLN A 4 -14.56 18.01 4.62
N HIS A 5 -13.73 17.13 5.18
CA HIS A 5 -13.64 16.90 6.62
C HIS A 5 -12.21 16.43 6.97
N PRO A 6 -11.62 16.86 8.10
CA PRO A 6 -10.25 16.44 8.47
C PRO A 6 -10.07 14.92 8.51
N SER A 7 -10.98 14.21 9.16
CA SER A 7 -10.93 12.74 9.31
C SER A 7 -11.25 11.92 8.05
N THR A 8 -11.54 12.57 6.91
CA THR A 8 -11.73 11.85 5.64
C THR A 8 -10.46 11.81 4.78
N HIS A 9 -9.36 12.44 5.24
CA HIS A 9 -8.03 12.45 4.59
C HIS A 9 -8.09 12.64 3.07
N GLY A 10 -8.90 13.60 2.64
CA GLY A 10 -9.23 13.82 1.24
C GLY A 10 -10.71 14.09 1.05
N VAL A 11 -11.18 13.91 -0.19
CA VAL A 11 -12.54 14.22 -0.61
C VAL A 11 -13.39 12.96 -0.60
N LEU A 12 -13.91 12.59 0.56
CA LEU A 12 -14.84 11.47 0.72
C LEU A 12 -16.13 11.96 1.37
N ARG A 13 -17.27 11.67 0.75
CA ARG A 13 -18.57 11.98 1.31
C ARG A 13 -19.22 10.69 1.82
N MET A 14 -19.55 10.66 3.11
CA MET A 14 -20.31 9.57 3.73
C MET A 14 -21.69 10.08 4.12
N MET A 15 -22.72 9.51 3.51
CA MET A 15 -24.12 9.73 3.86
C MET A 15 -24.47 8.84 5.05
N LEU A 16 -24.76 9.44 6.19
CA LEU A 16 -25.02 8.73 7.44
C LEU A 16 -26.50 8.80 7.77
N LYS A 17 -27.10 7.65 8.09
CA LYS A 17 -28.41 7.59 8.73
C LYS A 17 -28.18 7.36 10.23
N LEU A 18 -28.66 8.28 11.05
CA LEU A 18 -28.39 8.27 12.49
C LEU A 18 -29.70 8.11 13.29
N LYS A 19 -29.62 7.40 14.42
CA LYS A 19 -30.63 7.39 15.47
C LYS A 19 -30.00 7.92 16.75
N GLY A 20 -30.14 9.23 16.99
CA GLY A 20 -29.35 9.92 18.01
C GLY A 20 -27.87 9.89 17.63
N GLU A 21 -27.03 9.32 18.49
CA GLU A 21 -25.59 9.16 18.25
C GLU A 21 -25.21 7.86 17.53
N THR A 22 -26.16 6.92 17.39
CA THR A 22 -25.91 5.59 16.84
C THR A 22 -26.04 5.63 15.33
N VAL A 23 -25.03 5.08 14.64
CA VAL A 23 -25.01 4.94 13.19
C VAL A 23 -25.89 3.75 12.79
N MET A 24 -26.88 4.00 11.94
CA MET A 24 -27.78 2.97 11.43
C MET A 24 -27.38 2.47 10.04
N GLU A 25 -26.80 3.34 9.22
CA GLU A 25 -26.41 3.06 7.84
C GLU A 25 -25.37 4.09 7.39
N VAL A 26 -24.37 3.64 6.64
CA VAL A 26 -23.31 4.45 6.03
C VAL A 26 -23.25 4.18 4.53
N LYS A 27 -23.58 5.19 3.72
CA LYS A 27 -23.42 5.13 2.26
C LYS A 27 -22.28 6.04 1.82
N PRO A 28 -21.10 5.49 1.51
CA PRO A 28 -20.04 6.29 0.93
C PRO A 28 -20.39 6.68 -0.52
N GLN A 29 -20.19 7.94 -0.85
CA GLN A 29 -20.30 8.48 -2.20
C GLN A 29 -18.91 8.71 -2.76
N LEU A 30 -18.61 7.97 -3.82
CA LEU A 30 -17.35 7.99 -4.56
C LEU A 30 -17.47 8.84 -5.83
N GLY A 31 -16.34 9.09 -6.48
CA GLY A 31 -16.24 9.74 -7.78
C GLY A 31 -15.82 11.21 -7.75
N TYR A 32 -15.56 11.78 -6.58
CA TYR A 32 -15.14 13.19 -6.46
C TYR A 32 -13.74 13.44 -7.02
N ILE A 33 -12.86 12.43 -7.01
CA ILE A 33 -11.49 12.50 -7.55
C ILE A 33 -11.34 11.56 -8.77
N HIS A 34 -12.45 11.16 -9.40
CA HIS A 34 -12.38 10.30 -10.57
C HIS A 34 -11.81 11.05 -11.76
N ARG A 35 -10.62 10.62 -12.21
CA ARG A 35 -9.86 11.26 -13.30
C ARG A 35 -9.91 10.46 -14.61
N GLY A 36 -10.55 9.29 -14.62
CA GLY A 36 -10.56 8.39 -15.77
C GLY A 36 -9.16 7.85 -16.09
N ILE A 37 -8.41 7.43 -15.07
CA ILE A 37 -7.02 6.96 -15.23
C ILE A 37 -6.97 5.73 -16.13
N GLU A 38 -7.92 4.81 -15.97
CA GLU A 38 -8.02 3.63 -16.83
C GLU A 38 -8.25 4.01 -18.30
N LYS A 39 -9.02 5.09 -18.55
CA LYS A 39 -9.24 5.59 -19.91
C LYS A 39 -8.02 6.31 -20.48
N MET A 40 -7.23 6.96 -19.64
CA MET A 40 -5.94 7.53 -20.04
C MET A 40 -4.93 6.45 -20.40
N CYS A 41 -4.88 5.33 -19.65
CA CYS A 41 -4.03 4.18 -19.94
C CYS A 41 -4.25 3.63 -21.37
N GLU A 42 -5.49 3.61 -21.87
CA GLU A 42 -5.81 3.15 -23.24
C GLU A 42 -5.16 4.02 -24.35
N LYS A 43 -4.80 5.27 -24.06
CA LYS A 43 -4.22 6.21 -25.04
C LYS A 43 -2.69 6.29 -24.99
N ILE A 44 -2.09 5.87 -23.88
CA ILE A 44 -0.65 5.97 -23.63
C ILE A 44 0.03 4.61 -23.78
N THR A 45 1.36 4.61 -23.86
CA THR A 45 2.11 3.35 -23.97
C THR A 45 2.20 2.62 -22.62
N TYR A 46 2.56 1.34 -22.65
CA TYR A 46 2.79 0.55 -21.43
C TYR A 46 3.82 1.19 -20.49
N GLN A 47 4.90 1.77 -21.03
CA GLN A 47 5.92 2.46 -20.22
C GLN A 47 5.38 3.74 -19.58
N GLN A 48 4.59 4.51 -20.32
CA GLN A 48 4.00 5.75 -19.82
C GLN A 48 2.92 5.51 -18.75
N SER A 49 2.30 4.32 -18.75
CA SER A 49 1.23 3.96 -17.81
C SER A 49 1.68 3.96 -16.35
N ILE A 50 2.97 3.74 -16.11
CA ILE A 50 3.60 3.74 -14.77
C ILE A 50 3.46 5.11 -14.08
N HIS A 51 3.56 6.19 -14.84
CA HIS A 51 3.43 7.54 -14.28
C HIS A 51 2.02 7.85 -13.78
N LEU A 52 1.03 7.05 -14.20
CA LEU A 52 -0.34 7.14 -13.70
C LEU A 52 -0.54 6.29 -12.44
N THR A 53 0.14 5.15 -12.31
CA THR A 53 0.00 4.28 -11.13
C THR A 53 0.56 4.93 -9.87
N ASP A 54 1.61 5.73 -9.96
CA ASP A 54 2.09 6.58 -8.86
C ASP A 54 1.02 7.54 -8.31
N ARG A 55 0.07 7.93 -9.17
CA ARG A 55 -0.98 8.89 -8.83
C ARG A 55 -2.25 8.21 -8.31
N LEU A 56 -2.33 6.88 -8.39
CA LEU A 56 -3.42 6.09 -7.81
C LEU A 56 -3.25 6.03 -6.30
N ASP A 57 -2.19 5.37 -5.85
CA ASP A 57 -1.75 5.39 -4.46
C ASP A 57 -0.37 6.05 -4.37
N TYR A 58 -0.39 7.34 -4.07
CA TYR A 58 0.82 8.16 -3.92
C TYR A 58 1.66 7.81 -2.68
N LEU A 59 1.19 6.88 -1.84
CA LEU A 59 1.94 6.38 -0.68
C LEU A 59 2.59 5.02 -0.96
N SER A 60 2.17 4.30 -2.00
CA SER A 60 2.74 3.00 -2.36
C SER A 60 3.22 2.91 -3.82
N ALA A 61 3.63 4.07 -4.38
CA ALA A 61 4.20 4.27 -5.72
C ALA A 61 5.06 3.12 -6.26
N HIS A 62 6.16 2.75 -5.56
CA HIS A 62 7.04 1.66 -6.01
C HIS A 62 6.31 0.32 -6.23
N ILE A 63 5.40 -0.05 -5.32
CA ILE A 63 4.73 -1.35 -5.35
C ILE A 63 3.70 -1.40 -6.49
N LEU A 64 2.95 -0.30 -6.70
CA LEU A 64 2.00 -0.21 -7.81
C LEU A 64 2.69 -0.20 -9.16
N ASN A 65 3.82 0.51 -9.27
CA ASN A 65 4.61 0.49 -10.49
C ASN A 65 5.18 -0.89 -10.77
N GLU A 66 5.65 -1.59 -9.72
CA GLU A 66 6.11 -2.96 -9.83
C GLU A 66 4.99 -3.88 -10.34
N ALA A 67 3.74 -3.72 -9.89
CA ALA A 67 2.62 -4.50 -10.39
C ALA A 67 2.42 -4.38 -11.91
N VAL A 68 2.51 -3.16 -12.44
CA VAL A 68 2.43 -2.92 -13.89
C VAL A 68 3.63 -3.52 -14.61
N CYS A 69 4.83 -3.34 -14.07
CA CYS A 69 6.05 -3.89 -14.65
C CYS A 69 5.98 -5.41 -14.74
N LEU A 70 5.58 -6.08 -13.66
CA LEU A 70 5.44 -7.54 -13.61
C LEU A 70 4.41 -8.03 -14.63
N THR A 71 3.25 -7.37 -14.74
CA THR A 71 2.23 -7.78 -15.73
C THR A 71 2.75 -7.67 -17.16
N VAL A 72 3.52 -6.61 -17.46
CA VAL A 72 4.13 -6.40 -18.79
C VAL A 72 5.28 -7.39 -19.03
N GLU A 73 6.10 -7.68 -18.02
CA GLU A 73 7.21 -8.63 -18.08
C GLU A 73 6.70 -10.07 -18.29
N ASP A 74 5.68 -10.47 -17.53
CA ASP A 74 4.98 -11.75 -17.66
C ASP A 74 4.37 -11.92 -19.05
N ALA A 75 3.75 -10.85 -19.58
CA ALA A 75 3.16 -10.84 -20.90
C ALA A 75 4.19 -10.99 -22.04
N LEU A 76 5.41 -10.49 -21.83
CA LEU A 76 6.53 -10.63 -22.79
C LEU A 76 7.32 -11.93 -22.60
N GLY A 77 7.14 -12.64 -21.50
CA GLY A 77 7.96 -13.80 -21.12
C GLY A 77 9.42 -13.44 -20.86
N VAL A 78 9.68 -12.24 -20.33
CA VAL A 78 11.04 -11.72 -20.08
C VAL A 78 11.39 -11.82 -18.60
N GLU A 79 12.50 -12.47 -18.29
CA GLU A 79 13.01 -12.54 -16.92
C GLU A 79 14.00 -11.43 -16.61
N VAL A 80 13.67 -10.60 -15.62
CA VAL A 80 14.49 -9.48 -15.15
C VAL A 80 15.70 -9.98 -14.33
N PRO A 81 16.88 -9.32 -14.42
CA PRO A 81 18.07 -9.65 -13.64
C PRO A 81 17.81 -9.75 -12.13
N GLU A 82 18.54 -10.64 -11.45
CA GLU A 82 18.38 -10.84 -10.00
C GLU A 82 18.61 -9.56 -9.20
N ARG A 83 19.58 -8.73 -9.60
CA ARG A 83 19.85 -7.43 -8.98
C ARG A 83 18.61 -6.55 -8.90
N VAL A 84 17.85 -6.48 -9.99
CA VAL A 84 16.61 -5.69 -10.03
C VAL A 84 15.56 -6.25 -9.09
N LYS A 85 15.40 -7.59 -9.04
CA LYS A 85 14.44 -8.23 -8.13
C LYS A 85 14.75 -7.89 -6.66
N TYR A 86 16.03 -7.83 -6.29
CA TYR A 86 16.47 -7.41 -4.94
C TYR A 86 16.15 -5.94 -4.69
N ILE A 87 16.55 -5.04 -5.59
CA ILE A 87 16.34 -3.59 -5.43
C ILE A 87 14.84 -3.26 -5.36
N ARG A 88 14.01 -3.84 -6.24
CA ARG A 88 12.54 -3.66 -6.21
C ARG A 88 11.95 -4.08 -4.87
N THR A 89 12.40 -5.22 -4.33
CA THR A 89 11.93 -5.73 -3.04
C THR A 89 12.33 -4.78 -1.90
N ILE A 90 13.58 -4.32 -1.85
CA ILE A 90 14.05 -3.38 -0.82
C ILE A 90 13.30 -2.04 -0.90
N MET A 91 13.18 -1.46 -2.11
CA MET A 91 12.45 -0.21 -2.32
C MET A 91 10.96 -0.36 -1.98
N GLY A 92 10.35 -1.51 -2.30
CA GLY A 92 8.98 -1.84 -1.95
C GLY A 92 8.74 -1.89 -0.45
N GLU A 93 9.63 -2.54 0.30
CA GLU A 93 9.52 -2.64 1.77
C GLU A 93 9.84 -1.29 2.47
N LEU A 94 10.79 -0.49 1.96
CA LEU A 94 10.98 0.88 2.43
C LEU A 94 9.72 1.72 2.22
N ASN A 95 9.06 1.56 1.07
CA ASN A 95 7.83 2.27 0.77
C ASN A 95 6.67 1.80 1.67
N ARG A 96 6.64 0.49 2.00
CA ARG A 96 5.68 -0.08 2.96
C ARG A 96 5.83 0.56 4.35
N ILE A 97 7.06 0.68 4.85
CA ILE A 97 7.35 1.35 6.12
C ILE A 97 6.91 2.82 6.06
N ALA A 98 7.33 3.57 5.02
CA ALA A 98 6.98 4.99 4.86
C ALA A 98 5.47 5.23 4.80
N SER A 99 4.74 4.30 4.19
CA SER A 99 3.30 4.35 4.09
C SER A 99 2.61 4.03 5.43
N HIS A 100 3.05 3.00 6.15
CA HIS A 100 2.53 2.70 7.49
C HIS A 100 2.84 3.80 8.50
N GLN A 101 4.00 4.47 8.40
CA GLN A 101 4.33 5.63 9.24
C GLN A 101 3.34 6.79 9.04
N LEU A 102 3.02 7.15 7.78
CA LEU A 102 2.04 8.21 7.54
C LEU A 102 0.64 7.82 8.00
N TRP A 103 0.26 6.56 7.79
CA TRP A 103 -1.01 6.05 8.30
C TRP A 103 -1.06 6.13 9.83
N TRP A 104 0.00 5.72 10.53
CA TRP A 104 0.11 5.80 11.99
C TRP A 104 0.00 7.24 12.49
N CYS A 105 0.64 8.19 11.80
CA CYS A 105 0.51 9.63 12.05
C CYS A 105 -0.95 10.10 11.95
N ALA A 106 -1.59 9.81 10.82
CA ALA A 106 -2.93 10.27 10.52
C ALA A 106 -3.97 9.64 11.46
N PHE A 107 -3.82 8.33 11.73
CA PHE A 107 -4.69 7.59 12.63
C PHE A 107 -4.59 8.08 14.08
N GLY A 108 -3.36 8.33 14.57
CA GLY A 108 -3.15 8.94 15.88
C GLY A 108 -3.77 10.33 15.97
N MET A 109 -3.57 11.17 14.96
CA MET A 109 -4.16 12.52 14.89
C MET A 109 -5.70 12.49 14.90
N ASP A 110 -6.33 11.60 14.13
CA ASP A 110 -7.78 11.45 14.07
C ASP A 110 -8.40 11.06 15.42
N LEU A 111 -7.65 10.32 16.23
CA LEU A 111 -8.05 9.92 17.57
C LEU A 111 -7.67 10.96 18.64
N GLY A 112 -6.98 12.05 18.25
CA GLY A 112 -6.61 13.18 19.09
C GLY A 112 -5.14 13.23 19.53
N ALA A 113 -4.31 12.26 19.16
CA ALA A 113 -2.90 12.18 19.52
C ALA A 113 -2.01 12.96 18.52
N LEU A 114 -1.94 14.28 18.65
CA LEU A 114 -1.21 15.16 17.74
C LEU A 114 0.31 14.89 17.67
N THR A 115 0.93 14.46 18.77
CA THR A 115 2.38 14.20 18.83
C THR A 115 2.82 13.08 17.88
N SER A 116 1.97 12.07 17.69
CA SER A 116 2.24 10.95 16.78
C SER A 116 2.51 11.46 15.35
N PHE A 117 1.76 12.49 14.92
CA PHE A 117 1.87 13.04 13.58
C PHE A 117 3.26 13.60 13.29
N PHE A 118 3.83 14.38 14.22
CA PHE A 118 5.15 14.98 14.03
C PHE A 118 6.28 13.96 14.10
N TYR A 119 6.17 12.95 14.98
CA TYR A 119 7.20 11.93 15.14
C TYR A 119 7.26 11.02 13.91
N GLY A 120 6.12 10.53 13.44
CA GLY A 120 6.13 9.66 12.27
C GLY A 120 6.47 10.40 10.98
N LEU A 121 6.12 11.69 10.84
CA LEU A 121 6.60 12.48 9.69
C LEU A 121 8.11 12.69 9.72
N ARG A 122 8.69 13.05 10.87
CA ARG A 122 10.15 13.19 11.04
C ARG A 122 10.87 11.91 10.64
N ASP A 123 10.36 10.76 11.08
CA ASP A 123 10.99 9.47 10.81
C ASP A 123 10.79 9.05 9.35
N ARG A 124 9.64 9.40 8.74
CA ARG A 124 9.33 9.20 7.32
C ARG A 124 10.23 10.02 6.41
N GLU A 125 10.59 11.25 6.78
CA GLU A 125 11.48 12.09 5.96
C GLU A 125 12.82 11.41 5.66
N LYS A 126 13.34 10.59 6.58
CA LYS A 126 14.57 9.82 6.34
C LYS A 126 14.46 8.85 5.18
N ILE A 127 13.29 8.20 5.01
CA ILE A 127 13.04 7.33 3.87
C ILE A 127 12.88 8.17 2.60
N LEU A 128 12.20 9.31 2.68
CA LEU A 128 12.04 10.20 1.53
C LEU A 128 13.36 10.75 1.02
N ASP A 129 14.33 11.04 1.90
CA ASP A 129 15.67 11.46 1.50
C ASP A 129 16.41 10.33 0.74
N ILE A 130 16.20 9.06 1.11
CA ILE A 130 16.72 7.90 0.36
C ILE A 130 16.08 7.82 -1.03
N PHE A 131 14.76 8.05 -1.11
CA PHE A 131 14.04 8.08 -2.38
C PHE A 131 14.47 9.24 -3.27
N GLU A 132 14.69 10.42 -2.71
CA GLU A 132 15.17 11.58 -3.46
C GLU A 132 16.55 11.32 -4.06
N LYS A 133 17.49 10.78 -3.27
CA LYS A 133 18.83 10.43 -3.77
C LYS A 133 18.80 9.39 -4.89
N SER A 134 17.89 8.42 -4.81
CA SER A 134 17.84 7.28 -5.74
C SER A 134 17.01 7.57 -6.99
N CYS A 135 15.86 8.20 -6.83
CA CYS A 135 14.86 8.41 -7.89
C CYS A 135 14.80 9.87 -8.39
N GLY A 136 15.37 10.82 -7.65
CA GLY A 136 15.26 12.26 -7.96
C GLY A 136 13.92 12.89 -7.56
N ALA A 137 13.03 12.14 -6.90
CA ALA A 137 11.72 12.59 -6.45
C ALA A 137 11.39 12.04 -5.06
N ARG A 138 10.51 12.72 -4.33
CA ARG A 138 10.12 12.35 -2.95
C ARG A 138 8.77 11.62 -2.84
N LEU A 139 7.89 11.72 -3.84
CA LEU A 139 6.52 11.17 -3.76
C LEU A 139 6.12 10.39 -5.01
N LEU A 140 6.23 11.01 -6.18
CA LEU A 140 5.99 10.37 -7.47
C LEU A 140 7.31 9.80 -7.97
N LEU A 141 7.55 8.52 -7.68
CA LEU A 141 8.89 7.94 -7.76
C LEU A 141 9.22 7.38 -9.14
N SER A 142 8.22 6.91 -9.91
CA SER A 142 8.32 6.45 -11.31
C SER A 142 9.63 5.72 -11.68
N TYR A 143 10.14 4.91 -10.74
CA TYR A 143 11.50 4.36 -10.80
C TYR A 143 11.53 2.96 -11.43
N ASN A 144 10.51 2.15 -11.15
CA ASN A 144 10.35 0.83 -11.72
C ASN A 144 9.84 0.97 -13.15
N VAL A 145 10.53 0.33 -14.10
CA VAL A 145 10.15 0.31 -15.52
C VAL A 145 10.07 -1.14 -16.01
N PRO A 146 9.21 -1.47 -16.99
CA PRO A 146 9.20 -2.80 -17.58
C PRO A 146 10.59 -3.19 -18.06
N GLY A 147 11.06 -4.35 -17.63
CA GLY A 147 12.38 -4.88 -17.92
C GLY A 147 13.50 -4.42 -16.99
N GLY A 148 13.23 -3.62 -15.94
CA GLY A 148 14.28 -3.18 -15.04
C GLY A 148 13.94 -2.02 -14.09
N LEU A 149 14.95 -1.19 -13.86
CA LEU A 149 14.89 0.08 -13.14
C LEU A 149 15.27 1.21 -14.11
N MET A 150 14.81 2.43 -13.84
CA MET A 150 15.13 3.57 -14.68
C MET A 150 16.61 4.00 -14.55
N TYR A 151 17.12 3.95 -13.32
CA TYR A 151 18.51 4.27 -12.96
C TYR A 151 19.02 3.22 -11.96
N ASP A 152 20.33 3.01 -11.89
CA ASP A 152 20.90 2.15 -10.84
C ASP A 152 20.86 2.86 -9.46
N ILE A 153 21.03 2.08 -8.39
CA ILE A 153 21.14 2.61 -7.03
C ILE A 153 22.44 3.41 -6.87
N GLN A 154 22.41 4.42 -6.00
CA GLN A 154 23.60 5.20 -5.64
C GLN A 154 24.57 4.34 -4.81
N SER A 155 25.87 4.68 -4.83
CA SER A 155 26.90 3.95 -4.08
C SER A 155 26.63 3.90 -2.58
N ASP A 156 26.04 4.96 -2.03
CA ASP A 156 25.80 5.13 -0.60
C ASP A 156 24.48 4.51 -0.13
N PHE A 157 23.68 3.94 -1.05
CA PHE A 157 22.33 3.44 -0.78
C PHE A 157 22.32 2.40 0.35
N GLN A 158 23.23 1.43 0.32
CA GLN A 158 23.30 0.39 1.35
C GLN A 158 23.57 0.96 2.74
N LYS A 159 24.43 1.99 2.83
CA LYS A 159 24.76 2.65 4.09
C LYS A 159 23.56 3.42 4.62
N ASP A 160 22.93 4.24 3.77
CA ASP A 160 21.78 5.05 4.14
C ASP A 160 20.61 4.18 4.65
N VAL A 161 20.34 3.04 3.99
CA VAL A 161 19.29 2.09 4.41
C VAL A 161 19.64 1.44 5.76
N LYS A 162 20.89 1.02 5.96
CA LYS A 162 21.32 0.44 7.25
C LYS A 162 21.23 1.46 8.38
N ASP A 163 21.67 2.69 8.14
CA ASP A 163 21.59 3.78 9.12
C ASP A 163 20.13 4.08 9.49
N PHE A 164 19.22 4.05 8.51
CA PHE A 164 17.79 4.17 8.74
C PHE A 164 17.23 3.03 9.60
N ILE A 165 17.56 1.77 9.29
CA ILE A 165 17.05 0.61 10.05
C ILE A 165 17.53 0.68 11.51
N GLN A 166 18.81 0.99 11.74
CA GLN A 166 19.34 1.12 13.10
C GLN A 166 18.69 2.25 13.89
N TYR A 167 18.34 3.34 13.20
CA TYR A 167 17.57 4.43 13.79
C TYR A 167 16.13 3.98 14.11
N PHE A 168 15.44 3.41 13.14
CA PHE A 168 14.01 3.11 13.24
C PHE A 168 13.72 1.98 14.24
N LYS A 169 14.61 0.98 14.37
CA LYS A 169 14.53 -0.05 15.43
C LYS A 169 14.50 0.53 16.85
N LYS A 170 15.16 1.68 17.07
CA LYS A 170 15.12 2.37 18.38
C LYS A 170 13.87 3.22 18.55
N LYS A 171 13.28 3.69 17.45
CA LYS A 171 12.09 4.57 17.45
C LYS A 171 10.77 3.82 17.46
N LEU A 172 10.70 2.64 16.86
CA LEU A 172 9.46 1.88 16.81
C LEU A 172 8.92 1.48 18.20
N PRO A 173 9.75 1.13 19.21
CA PRO A 173 9.28 0.97 20.59
C PRO A 173 8.67 2.26 21.19
N GLU A 174 9.19 3.44 20.83
CA GLU A 174 8.61 4.72 21.26
C GLU A 174 7.18 4.91 20.69
N TYR A 175 6.88 4.31 19.53
CA TYR A 175 5.53 4.35 18.95
C TYR A 175 4.58 3.47 19.75
N ASP A 176 5.07 2.32 20.21
CA ASP A 176 4.31 1.42 21.07
C ASP A 176 4.01 2.07 22.43
N ASP A 177 4.98 2.76 23.02
CA ASP A 177 4.78 3.49 24.27
C ASP A 177 3.76 4.62 24.11
N LEU A 178 3.75 5.32 22.96
CA LEU A 178 2.87 6.46 22.73
C LEU A 178 1.43 6.07 22.42
N LEU A 179 1.22 5.08 21.56
CA LEU A 179 -0.12 4.70 21.05
C LEU A 179 -0.54 3.28 21.46
N THR A 180 0.29 2.26 21.23
CA THR A 180 -0.08 0.85 21.48
C THR A 180 -0.41 0.60 22.96
N GLY A 181 0.46 1.08 23.86
CA GLY A 181 0.33 0.94 25.31
C GLY A 181 -0.67 1.90 25.95
N ASN A 182 -1.14 2.91 25.20
CA ASN A 182 -2.00 3.95 25.74
C ASN A 182 -3.43 3.41 26.02
N PRO A 183 -3.92 3.47 27.28
CA PRO A 183 -5.26 2.99 27.62
C PRO A 183 -6.38 3.68 26.84
N ILE A 184 -6.24 4.97 26.52
CA ILE A 184 -7.24 5.75 25.77
C ILE A 184 -7.35 5.22 24.35
N MET A 185 -6.22 4.96 23.69
CA MET A 185 -6.19 4.39 22.34
C MET A 185 -6.83 3.01 22.33
N GLN A 186 -6.47 2.17 23.30
CA GLN A 186 -7.05 0.83 23.42
C GLN A 186 -8.57 0.89 23.64
N GLN A 187 -9.06 1.78 24.51
CA GLN A 187 -10.50 1.94 24.75
C GLN A 187 -11.26 2.42 23.50
N ARG A 188 -10.63 3.24 22.66
CA ARG A 188 -11.23 3.77 21.42
C ARG A 188 -11.18 2.84 20.22
N THR A 189 -10.39 1.77 20.28
CA THR A 189 -10.12 0.90 19.12
C THR A 189 -10.42 -0.57 19.35
N LYS A 190 -10.31 -1.06 20.60
CA LYS A 190 -10.64 -2.45 20.94
C LYS A 190 -12.15 -2.67 20.91
N GLY A 191 -12.59 -3.72 20.23
CA GLY A 191 -14.02 -4.03 20.03
C GLY A 191 -14.77 -3.06 19.10
N VAL A 192 -14.06 -2.14 18.43
CA VAL A 192 -14.65 -1.15 17.53
C VAL A 192 -14.41 -1.55 16.07
N GLY A 193 -15.48 -1.60 15.27
CA GLY A 193 -15.43 -1.93 13.85
C GLY A 193 -15.03 -3.38 13.60
N LEU A 194 -15.78 -4.30 14.21
CA LEU A 194 -15.57 -5.73 14.07
C LEU A 194 -15.85 -6.17 12.64
N LEU A 195 -14.87 -6.85 12.05
CA LEU A 195 -14.98 -7.52 10.77
C LEU A 195 -14.68 -9.00 10.98
N THR A 196 -15.66 -9.86 10.69
CA THR A 196 -15.43 -11.31 10.79
C THR A 196 -14.62 -11.82 9.60
N LYS A 197 -13.92 -12.94 9.77
CA LYS A 197 -13.19 -13.60 8.67
C LYS A 197 -14.08 -13.88 7.45
N ALA A 198 -15.30 -14.35 7.67
CA ALA A 198 -16.24 -14.66 6.59
C ALA A 198 -16.62 -13.40 5.80
N GLN A 199 -16.94 -12.30 6.51
CA GLN A 199 -17.22 -11.02 5.86
C GLN A 199 -16.00 -10.46 5.13
N ALA A 200 -14.80 -10.59 5.69
CA ALA A 200 -13.58 -10.15 5.02
C ALA A 200 -13.39 -10.89 3.67
N ILE A 201 -13.66 -12.20 3.64
CA ILE A 201 -13.58 -13.01 2.42
C ILE A 201 -14.68 -12.62 1.42
N ASP A 202 -15.93 -12.53 1.87
CA ASP A 202 -17.09 -12.23 1.00
C ASP A 202 -16.96 -10.88 0.30
N TYR A 203 -16.47 -9.86 1.02
CA TYR A 203 -16.26 -8.52 0.46
C TYR A 203 -14.89 -8.36 -0.23
N GLY A 204 -14.02 -9.37 -0.20
CA GLY A 204 -12.69 -9.31 -0.80
C GLY A 204 -11.72 -8.34 -0.12
N VAL A 205 -11.87 -8.14 1.19
CA VAL A 205 -10.97 -7.32 2.01
C VAL A 205 -9.66 -8.07 2.23
N THR A 206 -8.54 -7.46 1.84
CA THR A 206 -7.19 -8.09 1.83
C THR A 206 -6.18 -7.22 2.58
N GLY A 207 -4.95 -7.68 2.72
CA GLY A 207 -3.88 -6.93 3.39
C GLY A 207 -4.06 -6.80 4.90
N PRO A 208 -3.59 -5.70 5.52
CA PRO A 208 -3.66 -5.53 6.97
C PRO A 208 -5.08 -5.64 7.53
N SER A 209 -6.07 -5.14 6.80
CA SER A 209 -7.47 -5.18 7.21
C SER A 209 -8.06 -6.60 7.18
N GLY A 210 -7.72 -7.39 6.18
CA GLY A 210 -8.12 -8.81 6.10
C GLY A 210 -7.39 -9.66 7.16
N ARG A 211 -6.08 -9.45 7.30
CA ARG A 211 -5.22 -10.15 8.28
C ARG A 211 -5.58 -9.85 9.74
N GLY A 212 -6.10 -8.65 10.02
CA GLY A 212 -6.65 -8.30 11.34
C GLY A 212 -7.86 -9.13 11.74
N SER A 213 -8.54 -9.76 10.76
CA SER A 213 -9.74 -10.59 10.92
C SER A 213 -9.45 -12.09 10.79
N GLY A 214 -8.18 -12.50 10.71
CA GLY A 214 -7.75 -13.90 10.61
C GLY A 214 -7.77 -14.46 9.19
N PHE A 215 -7.85 -13.61 8.17
CA PHE A 215 -7.74 -14.00 6.77
C PHE A 215 -6.26 -13.98 6.33
N SER A 216 -5.67 -15.18 6.14
CA SER A 216 -4.35 -15.33 5.50
C SER A 216 -4.49 -15.04 4.02
N CYS A 217 -3.96 -13.89 3.61
CA CYS A 217 -4.16 -13.31 2.28
C CYS A 217 -2.92 -12.57 1.74
N ASP A 218 -1.76 -12.69 2.39
CA ASP A 218 -0.53 -12.02 1.92
C ASP A 218 -0.04 -12.61 0.60
N VAL A 219 -0.14 -11.82 -0.48
CA VAL A 219 0.27 -12.24 -1.82
C VAL A 219 1.76 -12.61 -1.85
N ARG A 220 2.61 -11.95 -1.06
CA ARG A 220 4.08 -12.21 -1.04
C ARG A 220 4.43 -13.61 -0.56
N LYS A 221 3.56 -14.26 0.23
CA LYS A 221 3.73 -15.65 0.70
C LYS A 221 3.07 -16.66 -0.23
N HIS A 222 1.83 -16.40 -0.62
CA HIS A 222 1.03 -17.34 -1.42
C HIS A 222 1.47 -17.38 -2.88
N GLN A 223 1.86 -16.24 -3.43
CA GLN A 223 2.33 -16.09 -4.81
C GLN A 223 3.55 -15.15 -4.82
N PRO A 224 4.73 -15.63 -4.41
CA PRO A 224 5.91 -14.80 -4.29
C PRO A 224 6.34 -14.25 -5.66
N TYR A 225 6.62 -12.96 -5.71
CA TYR A 225 7.19 -12.25 -6.85
C TYR A 225 8.55 -11.65 -6.48
N SER A 226 9.30 -11.16 -7.47
CA SER A 226 10.62 -10.52 -7.27
C SER A 226 11.54 -11.36 -6.36
N ALA A 227 12.07 -10.80 -5.26
CA ALA A 227 12.95 -11.52 -4.34
C ALA A 227 12.24 -12.07 -3.09
N TYR A 228 10.90 -12.03 -3.02
CA TYR A 228 10.16 -12.51 -1.84
C TYR A 228 10.32 -14.02 -1.59
N SER A 229 10.66 -14.80 -2.62
CA SER A 229 10.95 -16.24 -2.50
C SER A 229 12.27 -16.54 -1.79
N LYS A 230 13.20 -15.58 -1.72
CA LYS A 230 14.53 -15.74 -1.10
C LYS A 230 14.58 -15.28 0.36
N VAL A 231 13.51 -14.64 0.85
CA VAL A 231 13.44 -14.07 2.21
C VAL A 231 12.49 -14.86 3.09
N ASN A 232 12.85 -14.95 4.37
CA ASN A 232 11.98 -15.53 5.37
C ASN A 232 11.40 -14.44 6.26
N PHE A 233 10.08 -14.28 6.21
CA PHE A 233 9.31 -13.37 7.07
C PHE A 233 8.04 -14.06 7.54
N LYS A 234 7.40 -13.53 8.57
CA LYS A 234 6.16 -14.09 9.11
C LYS A 234 4.95 -13.34 8.55
N GLU A 235 3.92 -14.08 8.13
CA GLU A 235 2.62 -13.46 7.89
C GLU A 235 1.95 -13.18 9.25
N ILE A 236 1.66 -11.91 9.53
CA ILE A 236 1.05 -11.49 10.79
C ILE A 236 -0.46 -11.64 10.69
N LEU A 237 -1.04 -12.38 11.63
CA LEU A 237 -2.48 -12.63 11.69
C LEU A 237 -2.98 -12.35 13.10
N TYR A 238 -4.09 -11.63 13.17
CA TYR A 238 -4.87 -11.44 14.38
C TYR A 238 -6.30 -11.95 14.13
N THR A 239 -7.04 -12.25 15.19
CA THR A 239 -8.36 -12.91 15.07
C THR A 239 -9.51 -12.08 15.60
N GLU A 240 -9.19 -10.98 16.27
CA GLU A 240 -10.15 -10.13 16.95
C GLU A 240 -10.99 -9.30 15.96
N GLY A 241 -10.47 -8.99 14.77
CA GLY A 241 -11.22 -8.30 13.71
C GLY A 241 -11.57 -6.84 14.00
N ASP A 242 -11.08 -6.28 15.11
CA ASP A 242 -11.33 -4.90 15.50
C ASP A 242 -10.29 -3.90 14.94
N SER A 243 -10.55 -2.61 15.14
CA SER A 243 -9.63 -1.55 14.72
C SER A 243 -8.25 -1.67 15.36
N PHE A 244 -8.17 -2.22 16.58
CA PHE A 244 -6.91 -2.44 17.28
C PHE A 244 -6.09 -3.60 16.71
N ALA A 245 -6.73 -4.69 16.27
CA ALA A 245 -6.07 -5.78 15.57
C ALA A 245 -5.50 -5.30 14.23
N ARG A 246 -6.27 -4.54 13.45
CA ARG A 246 -5.78 -3.90 12.22
C ARG A 246 -4.60 -2.95 12.46
N TYR A 247 -4.59 -2.30 13.63
CA TYR A 247 -3.47 -1.48 14.04
C TYR A 247 -2.22 -2.30 14.35
N ARG A 248 -2.35 -3.35 15.16
CA ARG A 248 -1.23 -4.24 15.51
C ARG A 248 -0.62 -4.92 14.30
N VAL A 249 -1.43 -5.38 13.34
CA VAL A 249 -0.94 -5.92 12.08
C VAL A 249 0.04 -4.97 11.39
N ARG A 250 -0.30 -3.67 11.28
CA ARG A 250 0.56 -2.67 10.62
C ARG A 250 1.83 -2.37 11.42
N MET A 251 1.75 -2.37 12.75
CA MET A 251 2.93 -2.19 13.63
C MET A 251 3.91 -3.35 13.47
N ASP A 252 3.42 -4.58 13.53
CA ASP A 252 4.23 -5.78 13.35
C ASP A 252 4.76 -5.87 11.90
N GLU A 253 3.98 -5.43 10.90
CA GLU A 253 4.43 -5.41 9.51
C GLU A 253 5.64 -4.50 9.32
N MET A 254 5.74 -3.40 10.07
CA MET A 254 6.95 -2.56 10.03
C MET A 254 8.18 -3.32 10.57
N TRP A 255 8.03 -4.15 11.60
CA TRP A 255 9.10 -5.02 12.09
C TRP A 255 9.52 -6.07 11.05
N GLU A 256 8.55 -6.74 10.43
CA GLU A 256 8.82 -7.74 9.38
C GLU A 256 9.45 -7.09 8.12
N SER A 257 8.98 -5.91 7.73
CA SER A 257 9.55 -5.14 6.60
C SER A 257 11.02 -4.82 6.85
N MET A 258 11.38 -4.41 8.07
CA MET A 258 12.79 -4.21 8.45
C MET A 258 13.59 -5.50 8.37
N SER A 259 13.04 -6.63 8.83
CA SER A 259 13.72 -7.93 8.77
C SER A 259 13.98 -8.38 7.33
N ILE A 260 13.02 -8.17 6.42
CA ILE A 260 13.18 -8.46 4.99
C ILE A 260 14.32 -7.65 4.40
N ILE A 261 14.37 -6.35 4.70
CA ILE A 261 15.43 -5.48 4.17
C ILE A 261 16.80 -5.92 4.70
N GLU A 262 16.93 -6.26 5.99
CA GLU A 262 18.19 -6.74 6.57
C GLU A 262 18.71 -8.02 5.92
N GLN A 263 17.81 -8.94 5.52
CA GLN A 263 18.21 -10.18 4.83
C GLN A 263 18.74 -9.93 3.40
N LEU A 264 18.25 -8.86 2.75
CA LEU A 264 18.55 -8.57 1.35
C LEU A 264 19.69 -7.56 1.15
N ILE A 265 19.85 -6.60 2.06
CA ILE A 265 20.71 -5.42 1.86
C ILE A 265 22.19 -5.78 1.68
N ASP A 266 22.66 -6.82 2.37
CA ASP A 266 24.05 -7.31 2.28
C ASP A 266 24.31 -8.19 1.06
N ASN A 267 23.25 -8.73 0.47
CA ASN A 267 23.32 -9.75 -0.58
C ASN A 267 22.86 -9.22 -1.94
N ILE A 268 22.90 -7.89 -2.16
CA ILE A 268 22.55 -7.32 -3.46
C ILE A 268 23.59 -7.76 -4.50
N PRO A 269 23.21 -8.54 -5.52
CA PRO A 269 24.18 -9.02 -6.51
C PRO A 269 24.64 -7.89 -7.42
N GLU A 270 25.87 -7.98 -7.91
CA GLU A 270 26.35 -7.16 -9.01
C GLU A 270 25.69 -7.59 -10.32
N GLY A 271 25.43 -6.63 -11.22
CA GLY A 271 24.81 -6.90 -12.51
C GLY A 271 24.11 -5.70 -13.11
N ASP A 272 23.49 -5.91 -14.27
CA ASP A 272 22.75 -4.86 -14.98
C ASP A 272 21.45 -4.49 -14.24
N PHE A 273 21.15 -3.19 -14.18
CA PHE A 273 19.94 -2.64 -13.56
C PHE A 273 18.72 -2.65 -14.50
N ALA A 274 18.91 -2.92 -15.79
CA ALA A 274 17.84 -3.02 -16.76
C ALA A 274 18.22 -3.91 -17.95
N LEU A 275 17.25 -4.65 -18.48
CA LEU A 275 17.40 -5.37 -19.73
C LEU A 275 17.33 -4.41 -20.92
N LYS A 276 18.08 -4.74 -21.98
CA LYS A 276 17.99 -4.05 -23.27
C LYS A 276 16.66 -4.41 -23.96
N MET A 277 15.64 -3.64 -23.65
CA MET A 277 14.31 -3.75 -24.24
C MET A 277 14.19 -2.92 -25.51
N LYS A 278 13.20 -3.26 -26.37
CA LYS A 278 12.85 -2.41 -27.52
C LYS A 278 12.28 -1.09 -27.00
N PRO A 279 12.58 0.06 -27.66
CA PRO A 279 12.05 1.36 -27.25
C PRO A 279 10.52 1.42 -27.24
N VAL A 280 9.87 0.63 -28.12
CA VAL A 280 8.42 0.49 -28.16
C VAL A 280 8.08 -0.93 -27.74
N ILE A 281 7.46 -1.06 -26.56
CA ILE A 281 6.93 -2.32 -26.05
C ILE A 281 5.60 -2.61 -26.74
N LYS A 282 5.48 -3.79 -27.32
CA LYS A 282 4.23 -4.34 -27.83
C LYS A 282 4.02 -5.68 -27.15
N LEU A 283 2.89 -5.82 -26.47
CA LEU A 283 2.53 -7.09 -25.85
C LEU A 283 1.90 -8.02 -26.91
N PRO A 284 2.04 -9.35 -26.78
CA PRO A 284 1.27 -10.28 -27.59
C PRO A 284 -0.23 -10.10 -27.36
N VAL A 285 -1.03 -10.50 -28.35
CA VAL A 285 -2.50 -10.47 -28.22
C VAL A 285 -2.91 -11.42 -27.10
N GLY A 286 -3.64 -10.91 -26.10
CA GLY A 286 -4.03 -11.71 -24.95
C GLY A 286 -4.53 -10.89 -23.77
N GLU A 287 -4.89 -11.62 -22.71
CA GLU A 287 -5.31 -11.07 -21.43
C GLU A 287 -4.30 -11.48 -20.37
N TYR A 288 -3.85 -10.51 -19.58
CA TYR A 288 -2.80 -10.70 -18.58
C TYR A 288 -3.27 -10.15 -17.25
N TYR A 289 -3.05 -10.92 -16.18
CA TYR A 289 -3.39 -10.54 -14.82
C TYR A 289 -2.27 -10.89 -13.87
N THR A 290 -1.74 -9.88 -13.19
CA THR A 290 -0.77 -10.07 -12.10
C THR A 290 -1.26 -9.31 -10.87
N ARG A 291 -0.94 -9.84 -9.70
CA ARG A 291 -1.28 -9.28 -8.40
C ARG A 291 -0.04 -9.13 -7.54
N VAL A 292 0.00 -8.07 -6.75
CA VAL A 292 1.05 -7.78 -5.77
C VAL A 292 0.42 -7.41 -4.43
N GLU A 293 1.19 -7.51 -3.35
CA GLU A 293 0.75 -7.04 -2.04
C GLU A 293 1.08 -5.55 -1.90
N ALA A 294 0.13 -4.67 -2.18
CA ALA A 294 0.27 -3.26 -1.82
C ALA A 294 0.17 -3.07 -0.30
N VAL A 295 0.40 -1.85 0.18
CA VAL A 295 0.43 -1.57 1.64
C VAL A 295 -0.95 -1.75 2.28
N ARG A 296 -2.03 -1.60 1.50
CA ARG A 296 -3.42 -1.75 1.96
C ARG A 296 -4.05 -3.10 1.60
N GLY A 297 -3.32 -3.97 0.88
CA GLY A 297 -3.78 -5.28 0.45
C GLY A 297 -3.48 -5.59 -1.02
N GLU A 298 -4.16 -6.60 -1.55
CA GLU A 298 -3.92 -7.10 -2.91
C GLU A 298 -4.21 -6.01 -3.94
N PHE A 299 -3.22 -5.66 -4.75
CA PHE A 299 -3.36 -4.79 -5.90
C PHE A 299 -3.21 -5.61 -7.18
N GLY A 300 -4.24 -5.60 -8.01
CA GLY A 300 -4.27 -6.37 -9.26
C GLY A 300 -4.21 -5.46 -10.48
N VAL A 301 -3.45 -5.88 -11.49
CA VAL A 301 -3.35 -5.21 -12.78
C VAL A 301 -3.85 -6.19 -13.84
N TYR A 302 -4.90 -5.80 -14.55
CA TYR A 302 -5.48 -6.55 -15.66
C TYR A 302 -5.27 -5.79 -16.96
N ILE A 303 -4.59 -6.41 -17.92
CA ILE A 303 -4.26 -5.82 -19.23
C ILE A 303 -4.87 -6.69 -20.31
N VAL A 304 -5.59 -6.06 -21.24
CA VAL A 304 -5.97 -6.65 -22.52
C VAL A 304 -5.12 -6.01 -23.61
N SER A 305 -4.43 -6.82 -24.40
CA SER A 305 -3.61 -6.38 -25.52
C SER A 305 -4.14 -6.91 -26.84
N ASP A 306 -4.11 -6.05 -27.86
CA ASP A 306 -4.42 -6.34 -29.27
C ASP A 306 -3.15 -6.40 -30.14
N GLY A 307 -1.96 -6.49 -29.54
CA GLY A 307 -0.68 -6.48 -30.27
C GLY A 307 -0.10 -5.08 -30.51
N ASN A 308 -0.82 -4.02 -30.13
CA ASN A 308 -0.34 -2.65 -30.26
C ASN A 308 0.56 -2.21 -29.10
N LYS A 309 1.10 -0.99 -29.21
CA LYS A 309 1.96 -0.35 -28.20
C LYS A 309 1.19 0.23 -27.01
N ASN A 310 -0.13 0.34 -27.15
CA ASN A 310 -1.04 0.84 -26.13
C ASN A 310 -1.95 -0.32 -25.71
N PRO A 311 -2.34 -0.41 -24.42
CA PRO A 311 -3.30 -1.42 -24.00
C PRO A 311 -4.67 -1.14 -24.62
N LEU A 312 -5.36 -2.19 -25.07
CA LEU A 312 -6.77 -2.10 -25.45
C LEU A 312 -7.63 -1.77 -24.23
N ARG A 313 -7.31 -2.41 -23.10
CA ARG A 313 -7.89 -2.11 -21.79
C ARG A 313 -6.86 -2.33 -20.70
N MET A 314 -6.85 -1.44 -19.71
CA MET A 314 -6.09 -1.60 -18.47
C MET A 314 -7.02 -1.35 -17.29
N LYS A 315 -7.24 -2.36 -16.45
CA LYS A 315 -8.10 -2.28 -15.26
C LYS A 315 -7.23 -2.49 -14.03
N PHE A 316 -7.43 -1.65 -13.02
CA PHE A 316 -6.78 -1.80 -11.72
C PHE A 316 -7.78 -2.31 -10.68
N ARG A 317 -7.36 -3.30 -9.88
CA ARG A 317 -8.07 -3.77 -8.69
C ARG A 317 -7.43 -3.14 -7.46
N SER A 318 -8.12 -2.18 -6.85
CA SER A 318 -7.68 -1.55 -5.59
C SER A 318 -8.10 -2.42 -4.40
N PRO A 319 -7.25 -2.56 -3.37
CA PRO A 319 -7.71 -3.03 -2.07
C PRO A 319 -8.65 -2.04 -1.37
N ASN A 320 -8.42 -0.73 -1.51
CA ASN A 320 -9.21 0.33 -0.87
C ASN A 320 -10.68 0.34 -1.30
N PHE A 321 -11.00 -0.05 -2.53
CA PHE A 321 -12.39 -0.14 -2.98
C PHE A 321 -13.17 -1.21 -2.20
N SER A 322 -12.59 -2.39 -2.02
CA SER A 322 -13.16 -3.46 -1.18
C SER A 322 -13.16 -3.06 0.31
N ASN A 323 -12.09 -2.41 0.78
CA ASN A 323 -11.99 -1.93 2.15
C ASN A 323 -13.10 -0.93 2.51
N LEU A 324 -13.49 -0.05 1.58
CA LEU A 324 -14.59 0.88 1.84
C LEU A 324 -15.94 0.19 1.76
N ALA A 325 -16.11 -0.85 0.94
CA ALA A 325 -17.38 -1.54 0.81
C ALA A 325 -17.90 -2.14 2.13
N VAL A 326 -16.99 -2.44 3.07
CA VAL A 326 -17.33 -2.97 4.41
C VAL A 326 -17.56 -1.90 5.47
N ILE A 327 -17.44 -0.59 5.15
CA ILE A 327 -17.58 0.48 6.14
C ILE A 327 -18.94 0.47 6.83
N ASP A 328 -20.01 0.18 6.08
CA ASP A 328 -21.37 0.08 6.61
C ASP A 328 -21.50 -1.09 7.58
N THR A 329 -20.97 -2.26 7.19
CA THR A 329 -20.95 -3.48 8.02
C THR A 329 -20.23 -3.25 9.35
N MET A 330 -19.11 -2.52 9.34
CA MET A 330 -18.32 -2.26 10.55
C MET A 330 -18.89 -1.14 11.42
N ALA A 331 -19.48 -0.10 10.81
CA ALA A 331 -19.93 1.09 11.51
C ALA A 331 -21.39 1.02 11.99
N SER A 332 -22.21 0.16 11.39
CA SER A 332 -23.61 -0.01 11.80
C SER A 332 -23.72 -0.49 13.25
N GLY A 333 -24.53 0.21 14.04
CA GLY A 333 -24.70 -0.03 15.48
C GLY A 333 -23.65 0.65 16.37
N GLN A 334 -22.62 1.26 15.80
CA GLN A 334 -21.57 1.98 16.54
C GLN A 334 -21.91 3.46 16.73
N LYS A 335 -21.15 4.15 17.58
CA LYS A 335 -21.31 5.60 17.76
C LYS A 335 -20.66 6.36 16.61
N ILE A 336 -21.14 7.59 16.36
CA ILE A 336 -20.56 8.45 15.33
C ILE A 336 -19.06 8.74 15.53
N ALA A 337 -18.59 8.80 16.78
CA ALA A 337 -17.18 8.98 17.10
C ALA A 337 -16.32 7.75 16.76
N ASP A 338 -16.93 6.56 16.76
CA ASP A 338 -16.25 5.31 16.42
C ASP A 338 -16.09 5.16 14.92
N LEU A 339 -16.99 5.75 14.12
CA LEU A 339 -16.85 5.80 12.65
C LEU A 339 -15.49 6.38 12.21
N ILE A 340 -14.96 7.36 12.94
CA ILE A 340 -13.63 7.94 12.69
C ILE A 340 -12.53 6.90 12.93
N ALA A 341 -12.58 6.17 14.05
CA ALA A 341 -11.64 5.11 14.35
C ALA A 341 -11.70 3.97 13.33
N ILE A 342 -12.91 3.57 12.93
CA ILE A 342 -13.14 2.52 11.94
C ILE A 342 -12.56 2.95 10.60
N GLY A 343 -12.93 4.14 10.12
CA GLY A 343 -12.43 4.68 8.85
C GLY A 343 -10.91 4.83 8.82
N GLY A 344 -10.33 5.43 9.87
CA GLY A 344 -8.88 5.58 10.00
C GLY A 344 -8.14 4.23 10.04
N SER A 345 -8.71 3.20 10.68
CA SER A 345 -8.08 1.87 10.74
C SER A 345 -8.02 1.13 9.39
N MET A 346 -8.81 1.55 8.41
CA MET A 346 -8.85 0.94 7.07
C MET A 346 -7.84 1.57 6.09
N ASP A 347 -7.26 2.73 6.44
CA ASP A 347 -6.21 3.42 5.66
C ASP A 347 -6.63 3.78 4.22
N TYR A 348 -7.68 4.59 4.06
CA TYR A 348 -8.19 4.93 2.72
C TYR A 348 -7.28 5.91 1.98
N VAL A 349 -6.98 5.58 0.73
CA VAL A 349 -6.39 6.51 -0.26
C VAL A 349 -7.42 6.76 -1.35
N ILE A 350 -8.09 7.92 -1.28
CA ILE A 350 -9.25 8.24 -2.12
C ILE A 350 -8.96 8.15 -3.64
N PRO A 351 -7.83 8.65 -4.16
CA PRO A 351 -7.56 8.58 -5.59
C PRO A 351 -7.41 7.15 -6.15
N ASP A 352 -7.08 6.17 -5.32
CA ASP A 352 -7.02 4.75 -5.72
C ASP A 352 -8.41 4.11 -5.79
N MET A 353 -9.41 4.70 -5.14
CA MET A 353 -10.80 4.23 -5.17
C MET A 353 -11.56 4.82 -6.35
N ASP A 354 -11.27 6.08 -6.66
CA ASP A 354 -11.89 6.88 -7.74
C ASP A 354 -11.03 6.88 -9.01
N ARG A 355 -11.09 5.82 -9.81
CA ARG A 355 -10.16 5.61 -10.95
C ARG A 355 -10.80 5.58 -12.31
#